data_AF-A0A1F6FF99-F1
#
_entry.id   AF-A0A1F6FF99-F1
#
_cell.length_a   1.000
_cell.length_b   1.000
_cell.length_c   1.000
_cell.angle_alpha   90.00
_cell.angle_beta   90.00
_cell.angle_gamma   90.00
#
_symmetry.space_group_name_H-M   'P 1'
#
loop_
_entity.id
_entity.type
_entity.pdbx_description
1 polymer ?
#
loop_
_entity_poly.entity_id
_entity_poly.type
_entity_poly.pdbx_seq_one_letter_code
_entity_poly.pdbx_strand_id
1 'polypeptide(L)'
;MGTRHEVLGRVVVIKKGDRNKHGNGAKGSGRQNGTGLTAYLYQIDKDGNRTLIASAPGSSFKDVKQKLRAAAPGKIPTYVAIKDDEETHF
;
A
#
# COMPACT_ATOMS: atom_id res chain seq x y z
N MET A 1 -26.53 8.73 20.64
CA MET A 1 -26.31 7.26 20.78
C MET A 1 -25.68 6.76 19.49
N GLY A 2 -24.53 6.12 19.57
CA GLY A 2 -23.50 6.06 18.52
C GLY A 2 -23.92 5.40 17.21
N THR A 3 -23.61 6.07 16.10
CA THR A 3 -23.62 5.50 14.76
C THR A 3 -22.55 4.42 14.70
N ARG A 4 -22.96 3.15 14.81
CA ARG A 4 -22.13 2.03 14.36
C ARG A 4 -21.86 2.26 12.88
N HIS A 5 -20.68 2.77 12.55
CA HIS A 5 -20.18 2.75 11.18
C HIS A 5 -20.15 1.27 10.79
N GLU A 6 -21.08 0.84 9.95
CA GLU A 6 -21.02 -0.47 9.32
C GLU A 6 -19.77 -0.48 8.44
N VAL A 7 -18.77 -1.21 8.89
CA VAL A 7 -17.47 -1.33 8.23
C VAL A 7 -17.54 -2.52 7.30
N LEU A 8 -17.49 -2.29 5.98
CA LEU A 8 -17.73 -3.33 4.97
C LEU A 8 -16.49 -4.15 4.60
N GLY A 9 -15.28 -3.64 4.87
CA GLY A 9 -14.04 -4.37 4.58
C GLY A 9 -12.83 -3.45 4.49
N ARG A 10 -11.63 -4.04 4.33
CA ARG A 10 -10.37 -3.32 4.15
C ARG A 10 -9.79 -3.58 2.77
N VAL A 11 -9.00 -2.64 2.29
CA VAL A 11 -8.28 -2.79 1.03
C VAL A 11 -6.83 -2.37 1.19
N VAL A 12 -5.92 -3.21 0.68
CA VAL A 12 -4.52 -2.86 0.52
C VAL A 12 -4.26 -2.50 -0.93
N VAL A 13 -3.57 -1.38 -1.15
CA VAL A 13 -3.18 -0.88 -2.48
C VAL A 13 -1.68 -0.64 -2.46
N ILE A 14 -0.95 -1.14 -3.45
CA ILE A 14 0.47 -0.86 -3.61
C ILE A 14 0.65 0.03 -4.83
N LYS A 15 1.22 1.22 -4.62
CA LYS A 15 1.57 2.13 -5.69
C LYS A 15 3.07 2.11 -5.93
N LYS A 16 3.44 2.01 -7.20
CA LYS A 16 4.79 2.31 -7.67
C LYS A 16 4.94 3.84 -7.73
N GLY A 17 5.99 4.39 -7.13
CA GLY A 17 6.27 5.82 -7.17
C GLY A 17 6.33 6.32 -8.62
N ASP A 18 5.79 7.52 -8.85
CA ASP A 18 5.67 8.16 -10.16
C ASP A 18 6.99 8.13 -10.92
N ARG A 19 6.99 7.45 -12.07
CA ARG A 19 8.15 7.33 -12.97
C ARG A 19 8.42 8.60 -13.79
N ASN A 20 7.65 9.67 -13.61
CA ASN A 20 7.62 10.80 -14.54
C ASN A 20 7.86 12.15 -13.84
N LYS A 21 9.11 12.45 -13.49
CA LYS A 21 9.65 13.81 -13.61
C LYS A 21 11.05 13.74 -14.24
N HIS A 22 11.06 13.91 -15.57
CA HIS A 22 12.18 14.19 -16.47
C HIS A 22 13.60 14.09 -15.87
N GLY A 23 14.26 12.95 -16.10
CA GLY A 23 15.72 12.85 -16.03
C GLY A 23 16.31 12.92 -17.43
N ASN A 24 16.62 14.12 -17.92
CA ASN A 24 17.50 14.27 -19.07
C ASN A 24 18.92 13.85 -18.62
N GLY A 25 19.49 12.83 -19.25
CA GLY A 25 20.92 12.55 -19.22
C GLY A 25 21.42 11.61 -18.11
N ALA A 26 21.63 10.33 -18.46
CA ALA A 26 22.91 9.61 -18.28
C ALA A 26 22.69 8.10 -18.51
N LYS A 27 23.23 7.55 -19.60
CA LYS A 27 23.55 6.12 -19.72
C LYS A 27 24.80 5.89 -18.86
N GLY A 28 24.62 5.68 -17.56
CA GLY A 28 25.70 5.51 -16.60
C GLY A 28 25.45 4.34 -15.65
N SER A 29 26.36 3.38 -15.67
CA SER A 29 26.52 2.24 -14.77
C SER A 29 26.19 2.55 -13.29
N GLY A 30 25.26 1.80 -12.70
CA GLY A 30 25.03 1.79 -11.25
C GLY A 30 23.65 1.26 -10.86
N ARG A 31 23.60 0.00 -10.40
CA ARG A 31 22.48 -0.69 -9.73
C ARG A 31 21.13 0.05 -9.72
N GLN A 32 20.19 -0.43 -10.54
CA GLN A 32 18.76 -0.10 -10.43
C GLN A 32 18.17 -0.71 -9.15
N ASN A 33 18.54 -0.20 -7.98
CA ASN A 33 17.89 -0.56 -6.73
C ASN A 33 16.57 0.21 -6.62
N GLY A 34 15.49 -0.44 -7.07
CA GLY A 34 14.11 -0.29 -6.60
C GLY A 34 13.59 1.15 -6.52
N THR A 35 13.01 1.62 -7.61
CA THR A 35 12.02 2.71 -7.62
C THR A 35 11.04 2.54 -6.45
N GLY A 36 10.95 3.54 -5.56
CA GLY A 36 10.22 3.44 -4.30
C GLY A 36 8.76 3.00 -4.48
N LEU A 37 8.36 1.96 -3.75
CA LEU A 37 6.99 1.49 -3.63
C LEU A 37 6.37 2.09 -2.37
N THR A 38 5.08 2.35 -2.40
CA THR A 38 4.32 2.71 -1.20
C THR A 38 3.08 1.84 -1.13
N ALA A 39 2.92 1.12 -0.02
CA ALA A 39 1.71 0.38 0.28
C ALA A 39 0.77 1.22 1.15
N TYR A 40 -0.52 1.13 0.90
CA TYR A 40 -1.58 1.84 1.59
C TYR A 40 -2.61 0.83 2.08
N LEU A 41 -3.10 1.01 3.30
CA LEU A 41 -4.22 0.26 3.86
C LEU A 41 -5.39 1.22 4.06
N TYR A 42 -6.53 0.93 3.44
CA TYR A 42 -7.76 1.69 3.60
C TYR A 42 -8.84 0.86 4.29
N GLN A 43 -9.71 1.56 5.02
CA GLN A 43 -10.99 1.07 5.50
C GLN A 43 -12.07 1.53 4.52
N ILE A 44 -12.93 0.61 4.08
CA ILE A 44 -14.11 0.92 3.27
C ILE A 44 -15.31 1.08 4.21
N ASP A 45 -15.99 2.23 4.12
CA ASP A 45 -17.25 2.47 4.82
C ASP A 45 -18.46 2.00 3.99
N LYS A 46 -19.66 2.08 4.59
CA LYS A 46 -20.93 1.73 3.94
C LYS A 46 -21.26 2.53 2.67
N ASP A 47 -20.68 3.73 2.55
CA ASP A 47 -20.91 4.64 1.43
C ASP A 47 -19.85 4.42 0.32
N GLY A 48 -18.93 3.46 0.51
CA GLY A 48 -17.86 3.14 -0.42
C GLY A 48 -16.64 4.05 -0.30
N ASN A 49 -16.60 4.96 0.67
CA ASN A 49 -15.46 5.84 0.86
C ASN A 49 -14.28 5.10 1.48
N ARG A 50 -13.08 5.48 1.05
CA ARG A 50 -11.82 4.92 1.52
C ARG A 50 -11.18 5.84 2.54
N THR A 51 -11.14 5.39 3.79
CA THR A 51 -10.40 6.07 4.86
C THR A 51 -9.02 5.45 5.00
N LEU A 52 -7.94 6.23 4.89
CA LEU A 52 -6.57 5.74 5.06
C LEU A 52 -6.33 5.34 6.52
N ILE A 53 -5.95 4.08 6.75
CA ILE A 53 -5.53 3.58 8.06
C ILE A 53 -4.02 3.72 8.24
N ALA A 54 -3.25 3.25 7.26
CA ALA A 54 -1.79 3.22 7.34
C ALA A 54 -1.17 3.29 5.95
N SER A 55 0.06 3.80 5.87
CA SER A 55 0.88 3.73 4.68
C SER A 55 2.32 3.38 5.03
N ALA A 56 3.02 2.72 4.11
CA ALA A 56 4.38 2.26 4.31
C ALA A 56 5.20 2.37 3.01
N PRO A 57 6.22 3.24 2.96
CA PRO A 57 7.15 3.29 1.85
C PRO A 57 8.24 2.22 1.98
N GLY A 58 8.75 1.74 0.85
CA GLY A 58 9.78 0.71 0.81
C GLY A 58 10.42 0.54 -0.55
N SER A 59 11.53 -0.17 -0.57
CA SER A 59 12.35 -0.36 -1.77
C SER A 59 11.91 -1.56 -2.63
N SER A 60 11.11 -2.46 -2.06
CA SER A 60 10.63 -3.67 -2.71
C SER A 60 9.26 -4.10 -2.17
N PHE A 61 8.56 -4.96 -2.90
CA PHE A 61 7.24 -5.45 -2.52
C PHE A 61 7.27 -6.14 -1.14
N LYS A 62 8.31 -6.95 -0.90
CA LYS A 62 8.52 -7.63 0.39
C LYS A 62 8.70 -6.61 1.53
N ASP A 63 9.47 -5.55 1.29
CA ASP A 63 9.74 -4.48 2.26
C ASP A 63 8.45 -3.72 2.61
N VAL A 64 7.71 -3.24 1.60
CA VAL A 64 6.44 -2.52 1.86
C VAL A 64 5.39 -3.39 2.52
N LYS A 65 5.30 -4.68 2.17
CA LYS A 65 4.37 -5.63 2.82
C LYS A 65 4.70 -5.80 4.30
N GLN A 66 5.97 -5.97 4.64
CA GLN A 66 6.40 -6.13 6.02
C GLN A 66 6.19 -4.83 6.82
N LYS A 67 6.60 -3.69 6.27
CA LYS A 67 6.41 -2.37 6.90
C LYS A 67 4.93 -2.02 7.07
N LEU A 68 4.06 -2.33 6.11
CA LEU A 68 2.63 -2.07 6.22
C LEU A 68 1.99 -2.91 7.34
N ARG A 69 2.34 -4.21 7.43
CA ARG A 69 1.88 -5.07 8.54
C ARG A 69 2.39 -4.58 9.91
N ALA A 70 3.60 -4.04 9.96
CA ALA A 70 4.15 -3.42 11.17
C ALA A 70 3.48 -2.08 11.52
N ALA A 71 3.12 -1.27 10.53
CA ALA A 71 2.44 0.01 10.72
C ALA A 71 0.96 -0.16 11.13
N ALA A 72 0.34 -1.28 10.75
CA ALA A 72 -1.05 -1.61 11.10
C ALA A 72 -1.14 -3.02 11.71
N PRO A 73 -0.60 -3.23 12.93
CA PRO A 73 -0.52 -4.55 13.55
C PRO A 73 -1.92 -5.13 13.76
N GLY A 74 -2.12 -6.38 13.35
CA GLY A 74 -3.39 -7.09 13.46
C GLY A 74 -4.51 -6.57 12.53
N LYS A 75 -4.25 -5.55 11.71
CA LYS A 75 -5.26 -5.02 10.77
C LYS A 75 -5.31 -5.76 9.44
N ILE A 76 -4.20 -6.40 9.06
CA ILE A 76 -4.09 -7.25 7.87
C ILE A 76 -3.93 -8.69 8.37
N PRO A 77 -4.92 -9.58 8.18
CA PRO A 77 -4.81 -10.97 8.60
C PRO A 77 -3.61 -11.67 7.94
N THR A 78 -3.01 -12.62 8.67
CA THR A 78 -1.80 -13.32 8.21
C THR A 78 -2.02 -14.13 6.94
N TYR A 79 -3.22 -14.71 6.80
CA TYR A 79 -3.67 -15.51 5.64
C TYR A 79 -3.97 -14.67 4.39
N VAL A 80 -4.05 -13.34 4.49
CA VAL A 80 -4.31 -12.49 3.32
C VAL A 80 -3.04 -12.36 2.48
N ALA A 81 -3.13 -12.83 1.24
CA ALA A 81 -2.12 -12.65 0.22
C ALA A 81 -2.28 -11.27 -0.44
N ILE A 82 -1.48 -10.30 -0.01
CA ILE A 82 -1.37 -8.99 -0.66
C ILE A 82 -0.81 -9.18 -2.07
N LYS A 83 -1.44 -8.55 -3.06
CA LYS A 83 -1.01 -8.48 -4.46
C LYS A 83 -0.16 -7.22 -4.70
N ASP A 84 0.73 -7.25 -5.70
CA ASP A 84 1.70 -6.20 -5.99
C ASP A 84 1.27 -5.22 -7.10
N ASP A 85 0.25 -5.60 -7.86
CA ASP A 85 -0.30 -4.88 -9.02
C ASP A 85 -1.81 -4.59 -8.93
N GLU A 86 -2.51 -5.29 -8.05
CA GLU A 86 -3.95 -5.16 -7.84
C GLU A 86 -4.32 -4.76 -6.40
N GLU A 87 -5.55 -4.27 -6.24
CA GLU A 87 -6.13 -4.06 -4.92
C GLU A 87 -6.42 -5.39 -4.23
N THR A 88 -6.01 -5.51 -2.97
CA THR A 88 -6.29 -6.69 -2.15
C THR A 88 -7.39 -6.38 -1.15
N HIS A 89 -8.59 -6.92 -1.39
CA HIS A 89 -9.75 -6.77 -0.51
C HIS A 89 -9.84 -7.93 0.48
N PHE A 90 -10.22 -7.65 1.73
CA PHE A 90 -10.44 -8.63 2.79
C PHE A 90 -11.24 -8.06 3.97
#